data_AF-A0A147IZ38-F1
#
_entry.id   AF-A0A147IZ38-F1
#
_cell.length_a   1.000
_cell.length_b   1.000
_cell.length_c   1.000
_cell.angle_alpha   90.00
_cell.angle_beta   90.00
_cell.angle_gamma   90.00
#
_symmetry.space_group_name_H-M   'P 1'
#
loop_
_entity.id
_entity.type
_entity.pdbx_description
1 polymer ?
#
loop_
_entity_poly.entity_id
_entity_poly.type
_entity_poly.pdbx_seq_one_letter_code
_entity_poly.pdbx_strand_id
1 'polypeptide(L)' 'MTAPARFTKTDVTRAMKGARDAGFGHVRVAIDVHGNMVIDASDSPTIVGRPNPLDRLLPK' A
#
# COMPACT_ATOMS: atom_id res chain seq x y z
N MET A 1 8.82 22.03 -3.88
CA MET A 1 7.42 21.68 -4.19
C MET A 1 6.99 20.56 -3.26
N THR A 2 6.25 20.87 -2.20
CA THR A 2 5.69 19.89 -1.25
C THR A 2 4.22 19.72 -1.58
N ALA A 3 3.89 18.77 -2.45
CA ALA A 3 2.50 18.32 -2.55
C ALA A 3 2.14 17.67 -1.20
N PRO A 4 1.11 18.15 -0.48
CA PRO A 4 0.70 17.50 0.76
C PRO A 4 0.33 16.05 0.46
N ALA A 5 0.85 15.11 1.25
CA ALA A 5 0.50 13.70 1.11
C ALA A 5 -1.03 13.59 1.22
N ARG A 6 -1.68 13.13 0.14
CA ARG A 6 -3.15 12.99 0.05
C ARG A 6 -3.73 12.07 1.12
N PHE A 7 -2.91 11.16 1.64
CA PHE A 7 -3.30 10.19 2.65
C PHE A 7 -2.50 10.41 3.92
N THR A 8 -3.20 10.42 5.04
CA THR A 8 -2.58 10.54 6.35
C THR A 8 -2.19 9.16 6.89
N LYS A 9 -1.34 9.14 7.92
CA LYS A 9 -1.04 7.91 8.68
C LYS A 9 -2.33 7.27 9.24
N THR A 10 -3.30 8.09 9.61
CA THR A 10 -4.59 7.65 10.14
C THR A 10 -5.39 6.88 9.09
N ASP A 11 -5.39 7.34 7.83
CA ASP A 11 -6.10 6.68 6.74
C ASP A 11 -5.54 5.27 6.47
N VAL A 12 -4.21 5.17 6.41
CA VAL A 12 -3.52 3.88 6.23
C VAL A 12 -3.78 2.94 7.40
N THR A 13 -3.75 3.46 8.64
CA THR A 13 -4.02 2.67 9.84
C THR A 13 -5.45 2.13 9.85
N ARG A 14 -6.43 2.95 9.46
CA ARG A 14 -7.84 2.54 9.35
C ARG A 14 -8.04 1.46 8.29
N ALA A 15 -7.41 1.61 7.12
CA ALA A 15 -7.45 0.62 6.05
C ALA A 15 -6.89 -0.74 6.49
N MET A 16 -5.70 -0.73 7.11
CA MET A 16 -5.06 -1.93 7.63
C MET A 16 -5.89 -2.61 8.73
N LYS A 17 -6.49 -1.83 9.63
CA LYS A 17 -7.37 -2.36 10.68
C LYS A 17 -8.60 -3.04 10.07
N GLY A 18 -9.29 -2.39 9.13
CA GLY A 18 -10.48 -2.96 8.48
C GLY A 18 -10.19 -4.28 7.77
N ALA A 19 -9.06 -4.39 7.08
CA ALA A 19 -8.68 -5.62 6.40
C ALA A 19 -8.35 -6.76 7.39
N ARG A 20 -7.73 -6.46 8.53
CA ARG A 20 -7.51 -7.45 9.60
C ARG A 20 -8.80 -7.87 10.30
N ASP A 21 -9.70 -6.92 10.58
CA ASP A 21 -11.01 -7.19 11.17
C ASP A 21 -11.86 -8.08 10.25
N ALA A 22 -11.64 -8.00 8.92
CA ALA A 22 -12.27 -8.86 7.92
C ALA A 22 -11.63 -10.27 7.80
N GLY A 23 -10.58 -10.57 8.57
CA GLY A 23 -9.95 -11.89 8.63
C GLY A 23 -8.75 -12.09 7.70
N PHE A 24 -8.35 -11.09 6.92
CA PHE A 24 -7.23 -11.22 6.00
C PHE A 24 -5.88 -11.19 6.73
N GLY A 25 -5.05 -12.21 6.48
CA GLY A 25 -3.70 -12.32 7.06
C GLY A 25 -2.64 -11.49 6.32
N HIS A 26 -2.86 -11.22 5.03
CA HIS A 26 -1.94 -10.48 4.17
C HIS A 26 -2.63 -9.26 3.57
N VAL A 27 -2.16 -8.08 3.96
CA VAL A 27 -2.75 -6.80 3.54
C VAL A 27 -1.64 -5.89 3.01
N ARG A 28 -1.85 -5.36 1.81
CA ARG A 28 -0.99 -4.37 1.17
C ARG A 28 -1.79 -3.10 0.91
N VAL A 29 -1.21 -1.96 1.30
CA VAL A 29 -1.71 -0.64 0.90
C VAL A 29 -0.76 -0.07 -0.12
N ALA A 30 -1.27 0.32 -1.29
CA ALA A 30 -0.53 0.96 -2.37
C ALA A 30 -1.20 2.28 -2.77
N ILE A 31 -0.43 3.17 -3.40
CA ILE A 31 -0.95 4.36 -4.07
C ILE A 31 -0.78 4.13 -5.56
N ASP A 32 -1.88 4.18 -6.31
CA ASP A 32 -1.84 4.01 -7.77
C ASP A 32 -1.33 5.28 -8.47
N VAL A 33 -1.16 5.19 -9.80
CA VAL A 33 -0.67 6.32 -10.62
C VAL A 33 -1.66 7.49 -10.70
N HIS A 34 -2.93 7.27 -10.36
CA HIS A 34 -3.96 8.30 -10.29
C HIS A 34 -4.04 8.94 -8.89
N GLY A 35 -3.26 8.43 -7.93
CA GLY A 35 -3.21 8.91 -6.56
C GLY A 35 -4.36 8.38 -5.69
N ASN A 36 -4.94 7.24 -6.03
CA ASN A 36 -5.92 6.54 -5.19
C ASN A 36 -5.21 5.57 -4.24
N MET A 37 -5.77 5.37 -3.05
CA MET A 37 -5.34 4.32 -2.13
C MET A 37 -5.98 3.00 -2.57
N VAL A 38 -5.15 2.00 -2.84
CA VAL A 38 -5.55 0.63 -3.18
C VAL A 38 -5.21 -0.27 -2.00
N ILE A 39 -6.17 -1.09 -1.56
CA ILE A 39 -6.01 -2.03 -0.46
C ILE A 39 -6.19 -3.44 -1.05
N ASP A 40 -5.08 -4.16 -1.19
CA ASP A 40 -5.09 -5.56 -1.59
C ASP A 40 -5.04 -6.43 -0.34
N ALA A 41 -6.09 -7.23 -0.11
CA ALA A 41 -6.18 -8.14 1.01
C ALA A 41 -6.36 -9.58 0.52
N SER A 42 -5.58 -10.51 1.08
CA SER A 42 -5.58 -11.92 0.71
C SER A 42 -5.29 -12.82 1.90
N ASP A 43 -5.77 -14.06 1.83
CA ASP A 43 -5.51 -15.09 2.85
C ASP A 43 -4.16 -15.79 2.63
N SER A 44 -3.69 -15.81 1.39
CA SER A 44 -2.37 -16.32 1.00
C SER A 44 -1.40 -15.15 0.86
N PRO A 45 -0.10 -15.31 1.17
CA PRO A 45 0.87 -14.28 0.86
C PRO A 45 0.87 -14.05 -0.64
N THR A 46 0.39 -12.89 -1.08
CA THR A 46 0.62 -12.43 -2.45
C THR A 46 2.12 -12.17 -2.53
N ILE A 47 2.88 -13.15 -3.02
CA ILE A 47 4.32 -13.00 -3.27
C ILE A 47 4.45 -11.99 -4.40
N VAL A 48 4.42 -10.71 -4.06
CA VAL A 48 4.75 -9.66 -5.00
C VAL A 48 6.25 -9.50 -4.96
N GLY A 49 6.95 -10.45 -5.59
CA GLY A 49 8.37 -10.33 -5.96
C GLY A 49 8.57 -9.28 -7.05
N ARG A 50 7.83 -8.16 -6.99
CA ARG A 50 7.93 -7.08 -7.97
C ARG A 50 8.94 -6.10 -7.38
N PRO A 51 10.13 -5.97 -8.00
CA PRO A 51 11.14 -5.03 -7.52
C PRO A 51 10.52 -3.64 -7.43
N ASN A 52 10.88 -2.89 -6.38
CA ASN A 52 10.37 -1.56 -6.16
C ASN A 52 10.69 -0.73 -7.42
N PRO A 53 9.68 -0.19 -8.13
CA PRO A 53 9.90 0.50 -9.39
C PRO A 53 10.78 1.75 -9.23
N LEU A 54 10.89 2.30 -8.01
CA LEU A 54 11.77 3.41 -7.68
C LEU A 54 13.25 3.01 -7.62
N ASP A 55 13.57 1.72 -7.42
CA ASP A 55 14.95 1.22 -7.44
C ASP A 55 15.58 1.39 -8.84
N ARG A 56 14.77 1.52 -9.91
CA ARG A 56 15.24 1.85 -11.26
C ARG A 56 15.65 3.31 -11.41
N LEU A 57 15.07 4.19 -10.62
CA LEU A 57 15.25 5.65 -10.71
C LEU A 57 16.28 6.17 -9.71
N LEU A 58 16.52 5.42 -8.63
CA LEU A 58 17.47 5.74 -7.57
C LEU A 58 18.50 4.61 -7.46
N PRO A 59 19.44 4.49 -8.41
CA PRO A 59 20.60 3.63 -8.21
C PRO A 59 21.36 4.10 -6.97
N LYS A 60 21.80 3.14 -6.14
CA LYS A 60 22.57 3.40 -4.92
C LYS A 60 23.83 4.22 -5.17
#